data_AF-A0A7G3G604-F1
#
_entry.id   AF-A0A7G3G604-F1
#
_cell.length_a   1.000
_cell.length_b   1.000
_cell.length_c   1.000
_cell.angle_alpha   90.00
_cell.angle_beta   90.00
_cell.angle_gamma   90.00
#
_symmetry.space_group_name_H-M   'P 1'
#
loop_
_entity.id
_entity.type
_entity.pdbx_description
1 polymer ?
#
loop_
_entity_poly.entity_id
_entity_poly.type
_entity_poly.pdbx_seq_one_letter_code
_entity_poly.pdbx_strand_id
1 'polypeptide(L)'
;MKYTALFLLLFLSACGSSAVDDASDIIKTTLKKPKSFVLTDGNVIWQSTLADKAIIVKVNYTAQNGLNQVIKECKYVSFYQQDGKSKWQENGGIENCIAAGARKNCRL
;
A
#
# COMPACT_ATOMS: atom_id res chain seq x y z
N MET A 1 38.81 22.64 29.00
CA MET A 1 37.35 22.60 28.85
C MET A 1 37.05 22.22 27.40
N LYS A 2 36.64 20.97 27.14
CA LYS A 2 36.35 20.45 25.79
C LYS A 2 34.84 20.28 25.67
N TYR A 3 34.19 21.10 24.85
CA TYR A 3 32.78 20.96 24.49
C TYR A 3 32.71 20.13 23.20
N THR A 4 32.53 18.81 23.34
CA THR A 4 32.10 17.96 22.22
C THR A 4 30.62 18.17 22.01
N ALA A 5 30.26 18.96 21.00
CA ALA A 5 28.91 19.11 20.52
C ALA A 5 28.47 17.80 19.84
N LEU A 6 27.59 17.06 20.52
CA LEU A 6 26.95 15.86 20.01
C LEU A 6 25.81 16.30 19.08
N PHE A 7 26.07 16.40 17.77
CA PHE A 7 25.02 16.60 16.77
C PHE A 7 24.26 15.29 16.58
N LEU A 8 23.27 15.04 17.44
CA LEU A 8 22.22 14.06 17.17
C LEU A 8 21.28 14.65 16.12
N LEU A 9 21.62 14.47 14.84
CA LEU A 9 20.66 14.62 13.76
C LEU A 9 19.71 13.41 13.83
N LEU A 10 18.59 13.61 14.52
CA LEU A 10 17.43 12.74 14.47
C LEU A 10 16.99 12.65 13.01
N PHE A 11 17.27 11.51 12.38
CA PHE A 11 16.63 11.12 11.13
C PHE A 11 15.12 11.18 11.37
N LEU A 12 14.48 12.19 10.78
CA LEU A 12 13.05 12.28 10.59
C LEU A 12 12.65 11.03 9.79
N SER A 13 12.26 9.97 10.49
CA SER A 13 11.54 8.86 9.90
C SER A 13 10.21 9.41 9.41
N ALA A 14 10.17 9.79 8.13
CA ALA A 14 8.93 9.88 7.38
C ALA A 14 8.34 8.47 7.38
N CYS A 15 7.60 8.17 8.44
CA CYS A 15 6.97 6.89 8.71
C CYS A 15 5.69 6.84 7.86
N GLY A 16 5.85 6.80 6.54
CA GLY A 16 4.88 6.10 5.72
C GLY A 16 4.81 4.67 6.27
N SER A 17 3.62 4.17 6.57
CA SER A 17 3.50 2.76 6.94
C SER A 17 4.07 1.95 5.79
N SER A 18 5.04 1.08 6.04
CA SER A 18 5.67 0.25 4.99
C SER A 18 4.63 -0.49 4.15
N ALA A 19 3.47 -0.79 4.73
CA ALA A 19 2.35 -1.39 4.03
C ALA A 19 1.70 -0.47 2.97
N VAL A 20 1.60 0.84 3.21
CA VAL A 20 1.07 1.81 2.23
C VAL A 20 2.04 2.00 1.07
N ASP A 21 3.34 1.97 1.35
CA ASP A 21 4.38 2.02 0.31
C ASP A 21 4.36 0.76 -0.55
N ASP A 22 4.31 -0.43 0.07
CA ASP A 22 4.16 -1.71 -0.61
C ASP A 22 2.90 -1.74 -1.49
N ALA A 23 1.75 -1.31 -0.95
CA ALA A 23 0.50 -1.22 -1.69
C ALA A 23 0.59 -0.24 -2.87
N SER A 24 1.27 0.90 -2.69
CA SER A 24 1.49 1.89 -3.74
C SER A 24 2.37 1.33 -4.85
N ASP A 25 3.42 0.58 -4.51
CA ASP A 25 4.30 -0.06 -5.49
C ASP A 25 3.58 -1.15 -6.28
N ILE A 26 2.73 -1.93 -5.62
CA ILE A 26 1.82 -2.87 -6.29
C ILE A 26 0.94 -2.12 -7.31
N ILE A 27 0.28 -1.03 -6.90
CA ILE A 27 -0.55 -0.24 -7.83
C ILE A 27 0.27 0.26 -9.02
N LYS A 28 1.48 0.80 -8.79
CA LYS A 28 2.36 1.26 -9.88
C LYS A 28 2.60 0.17 -10.91
N THR A 29 2.82 -1.09 -10.51
CA THR A 29 3.03 -2.19 -11.47
C THR A 29 1.82 -2.47 -12.38
N THR A 30 0.61 -2.10 -11.95
CA THR A 30 -0.62 -2.26 -12.75
C THR A 30 -0.92 -1.09 -13.69
N LEU A 31 -0.25 0.06 -13.51
CA LEU A 31 -0.52 1.26 -14.28
C LEU A 31 0.22 1.25 -15.62
N LYS A 32 -0.44 1.75 -16.67
CA LYS A 32 0.22 1.98 -17.97
C LYS A 32 1.34 3.03 -17.91
N LYS A 33 1.26 3.96 -16.96
CA LYS A 33 2.27 5.02 -16.73
C LYS A 33 2.67 5.06 -15.25
N PRO A 34 3.48 4.12 -14.77
CA PRO A 34 3.79 3.98 -13.33
C PRO A 34 4.42 5.23 -12.72
N LYS A 35 5.26 5.96 -13.47
CA LYS A 35 5.92 7.20 -13.02
C LYS A 35 4.98 8.38 -12.78
N SER A 36 3.73 8.30 -13.27
CA SER A 36 2.72 9.35 -13.07
C SER A 36 1.94 9.19 -11.76
N PHE A 37 2.15 8.08 -11.04
CA PHE A 37 1.47 7.82 -9.77
C PHE A 37 1.89 8.84 -8.71
N VAL A 38 0.90 9.44 -8.07
CA VAL A 38 1.05 10.31 -6.91
C VAL A 38 0.09 9.83 -5.83
N LEU A 39 0.65 9.37 -4.71
CA LEU A 39 -0.13 9.02 -3.52
C LEU A 39 -0.77 10.30 -2.97
N THR A 40 -2.08 10.27 -2.76
CA THR A 40 -2.81 11.40 -2.14
C THR A 40 -3.19 11.11 -0.70
N ASP A 41 -3.52 9.85 -0.39
CA ASP A 41 -3.82 9.38 0.96
C ASP A 41 -3.73 7.83 0.97
N GLY A 42 -3.45 7.24 2.13
CA GLY A 42 -3.31 5.79 2.25
C GLY A 42 -3.37 5.32 3.70
N ASN A 43 -4.16 4.26 3.94
CA ASN A 43 -4.35 3.72 5.28
C ASN A 43 -4.50 2.20 5.27
N VAL A 44 -3.84 1.53 6.22
CA VAL A 44 -4.08 0.11 6.49
C VAL A 44 -5.48 -0.02 7.08
N ILE A 45 -6.35 -0.79 6.42
CA ILE A 45 -7.72 -1.03 6.90
C ILE A 45 -7.85 -2.32 7.71
N TRP A 46 -6.96 -3.29 7.46
CA TRP A 46 -6.90 -4.54 8.20
C TRP A 46 -5.51 -5.18 8.08
N GLN A 47 -5.09 -5.86 9.14
CA GLN A 47 -3.85 -6.62 9.16
C GLN A 47 -4.03 -7.84 10.06
N SER A 48 -3.61 -9.02 9.59
CA SER A 48 -3.63 -10.24 10.39
C SER A 48 -2.60 -10.18 11.53
N THR A 49 -2.88 -10.92 12.60
CA THR A 49 -1.95 -11.10 13.74
C THR A 49 -1.07 -12.33 13.57
N LEU A 50 -1.09 -12.98 12.40
CA LEU A 50 -0.30 -14.18 12.11
C LEU A 50 1.15 -13.82 11.79
N ALA A 51 2.04 -14.82 11.86
CA ALA A 51 3.45 -14.67 11.52
C ALA A 51 3.63 -14.20 10.07
N ASP A 52 2.87 -14.79 9.14
CA ASP A 52 2.67 -14.27 7.79
C ASP A 52 1.55 -13.22 7.82
N LYS A 53 1.94 -11.95 7.70
CA LYS A 53 0.98 -10.84 7.82
C LYS A 53 0.22 -10.68 6.51
N ALA A 54 -1.07 -11.01 6.53
CA ALA A 54 -1.99 -10.60 5.48
C ALA A 54 -2.42 -9.15 5.77
N ILE A 55 -2.29 -8.27 4.79
CA ILE A 55 -2.52 -6.83 4.96
C ILE A 55 -3.47 -6.36 3.88
N ILE A 56 -4.43 -5.51 4.27
CA ILE A 56 -5.29 -4.79 3.35
C ILE A 56 -5.10 -3.29 3.55
N VAL A 57 -4.80 -2.60 2.46
CA VAL A 57 -4.56 -1.16 2.45
C VAL A 57 -5.53 -0.49 1.49
N LYS A 58 -6.15 0.60 1.93
CA LYS A 58 -6.87 1.52 1.06
C LYS A 58 -5.91 2.61 0.61
N VAL A 59 -5.79 2.80 -0.71
CA VAL A 59 -4.88 3.77 -1.32
C VAL A 59 -5.68 4.70 -2.22
N ASN A 60 -5.61 6.00 -1.94
CA ASN A 60 -6.14 7.07 -2.79
C ASN A 60 -4.98 7.70 -3.57
N TYR A 61 -5.08 7.74 -4.90
CA TYR A 61 -3.99 8.24 -5.73
C TYR A 61 -4.49 8.99 -6.95
N THR A 62 -3.60 9.78 -7.54
CA THR A 62 -3.76 10.28 -8.91
C THR A 62 -2.72 9.64 -9.83
N ALA A 63 -3.07 9.40 -11.08
CA ALA A 63 -2.14 8.91 -12.09
C ALA A 63 -2.55 9.40 -13.48
N GLN A 64 -1.73 9.14 -14.50
CA GLN A 64 -2.10 9.33 -15.90
C GLN A 64 -2.49 8.00 -16.55
N ASN A 65 -3.58 8.00 -17.31
CA ASN A 65 -3.96 6.85 -18.13
C ASN A 65 -3.13 6.77 -19.43
N GLY A 66 -3.45 5.78 -20.29
CA GLY A 66 -2.81 5.61 -21.60
C GLY A 66 -2.84 6.87 -22.48
N LEU A 67 -3.87 7.71 -22.32
CA LEU A 67 -4.11 8.94 -23.08
C LEU A 67 -3.57 10.22 -22.42
N ASN A 68 -2.73 10.12 -21.39
CA ASN A 68 -2.18 11.27 -20.61
C ASN A 68 -3.24 12.04 -19.79
N GLN A 69 -4.45 11.52 -19.64
CA GLN A 69 -5.45 12.18 -18.79
C GLN A 69 -5.17 11.83 -17.33
N VAL A 70 -5.25 12.83 -16.45
CA VAL A 70 -5.14 12.63 -15.02
C VAL A 70 -6.42 11.96 -14.51
N ILE A 71 -6.26 10.82 -13.86
CA ILE A 71 -7.30 10.10 -13.15
C ILE A 71 -7.07 10.22 -11.64
N LYS A 72 -8.16 10.18 -10.88
CA LYS A 72 -8.15 10.08 -9.42
C LYS A 72 -8.90 8.81 -9.03
N GLU A 73 -8.23 7.92 -8.30
CA GLU A 73 -8.79 6.62 -7.93
C GLU A 73 -8.59 6.30 -6.46
N CYS A 74 -9.45 5.41 -5.97
CA CYS A 74 -9.34 4.76 -4.67
C CYS A 74 -9.29 3.25 -4.93
N LYS A 75 -8.22 2.59 -4.51
CA LYS A 75 -8.04 1.13 -4.64
C LYS A 75 -7.80 0.48 -3.29
N TYR A 76 -8.28 -0.75 -3.15
CA TYR A 76 -7.94 -1.63 -2.05
C TYR A 76 -6.91 -2.65 -2.53
N VAL A 77 -5.80 -2.78 -1.80
CA VAL A 77 -4.72 -3.71 -2.13
C VAL A 77 -4.58 -4.70 -0.99
N SER A 78 -4.70 -5.99 -1.30
CA SER A 78 -4.35 -7.10 -0.40
C SER A 78 -3.01 -7.71 -0.78
N PHE A 79 -2.16 -7.94 0.20
CA PHE A 79 -0.90 -8.64 0.02
C PHE A 79 -0.47 -9.33 1.32
N TYR A 80 0.48 -10.26 1.20
CA TYR A 80 1.11 -10.93 2.33
C TYR A 80 2.53 -10.40 2.50
N GLN A 81 2.94 -10.11 3.73
CA GLN A 81 4.35 -9.94 4.07
C GLN A 81 4.87 -11.26 4.65
N GLN A 82 5.78 -11.90 3.91
CA GLN A 82 6.45 -13.14 4.31
C GLN A 82 7.95 -12.96 4.08
N ASP A 83 8.77 -13.28 5.08
CA ASP A 83 10.23 -13.15 5.03
C ASP A 83 10.73 -11.74 4.65
N GLY A 84 10.01 -10.69 5.07
CA GLY A 84 10.32 -9.30 4.75
C GLY A 84 10.06 -8.91 3.29
N LYS A 85 9.37 -9.77 2.52
CA LYS A 85 8.95 -9.50 1.13
C LYS A 85 7.44 -9.48 1.01
N SER A 86 6.94 -8.59 0.16
CA SER A 86 5.52 -8.48 -0.15
C SER A 86 5.15 -9.37 -1.33
N LYS A 87 4.25 -10.33 -1.10
CA LYS A 87 3.68 -11.23 -2.10
C LYS A 87 2.25 -10.80 -2.40
N TRP A 88 1.97 -10.53 -3.68
CA TRP A 88 0.65 -10.11 -4.15
C TRP A 88 0.31 -10.81 -5.46
N GLN A 89 -0.98 -10.84 -5.80
CA GLN A 89 -1.47 -11.40 -7.06
C GLN A 89 -2.44 -10.40 -7.71
N GLU A 90 -2.27 -10.17 -9.01
CA GLU A 90 -3.00 -9.16 -9.79
C GLU A 90 -4.53 -9.31 -9.80
N ASN A 91 -5.04 -10.47 -9.41
CA ASN A 91 -6.47 -10.78 -9.33
C ASN A 91 -6.88 -11.44 -7.99
N GLY A 92 -6.10 -11.22 -6.93
CA GLY A 92 -6.31 -11.81 -5.61
C GLY A 92 -7.47 -11.20 -4.82
N GLY A 93 -8.69 -11.32 -5.34
CA GLY A 93 -9.90 -11.58 -4.54
C GLY A 93 -10.59 -10.44 -3.78
N ILE A 94 -10.00 -9.26 -3.58
CA ILE A 94 -10.71 -8.22 -2.82
C ILE A 94 -11.93 -7.67 -3.57
N GLU A 95 -11.84 -7.39 -4.87
CA GLU A 95 -12.98 -6.86 -5.63
C GLU A 95 -14.17 -7.84 -5.62
N ASN A 96 -13.90 -9.14 -5.65
CA ASN A 96 -14.91 -10.19 -5.55
C ASN A 96 -15.49 -10.34 -4.13
N CYS A 97 -14.69 -10.16 -3.08
CA CYS A 97 -15.16 -10.30 -1.69
C CYS A 97 -15.88 -9.05 -1.17
N ILE A 98 -15.46 -7.84 -1.56
CA ILE A 98 -16.12 -6.59 -1.19
C ILE A 98 -17.46 -6.45 -1.94
N ALA A 99 -17.52 -6.81 -3.22
CA ALA A 99 -18.78 -6.85 -3.97
C ALA A 99 -19.76 -7.92 -3.42
N ALA A 100 -19.24 -9.02 -2.87
CA ALA A 100 -20.02 -10.07 -2.21
C ALA A 100 -20.39 -9.76 -0.75
N GLY A 101 -20.13 -8.54 -0.27
CA GLY A 101 -20.01 -8.11 1.13
C GLY A 101 -21.20 -8.27 2.08
N ALA A 102 -22.06 -9.28 1.94
CA ALA A 102 -23.17 -9.48 2.89
C ALA A 102 -23.74 -10.90 2.96
N ARG A 103 -23.21 -11.90 2.22
CA ARG A 103 -23.97 -13.17 2.07
C ARG A 103 -23.29 -14.49 2.35
N LYS A 104 -21.98 -14.68 2.23
CA LYS A 104 -21.38 -16.00 2.57
C LYS A 104 -19.96 -15.85 3.08
N ASN A 105 -19.64 -16.66 4.09
CA ASN A 105 -18.36 -16.77 4.77
C ASN A 105 -17.17 -16.80 3.80
N CYS A 106 -16.55 -15.65 3.57
CA CYS A 106 -15.18 -15.59 3.09
C CYS A 106 -14.29 -15.90 4.29
N ARG A 107 -13.84 -17.15 4.39
CA ARG A 107 -12.79 -17.53 5.35
C ARG A 107 -11.47 -17.00 4.78
N LEU A 108 -10.93 -15.98 5.42
CA LEU A 108 -9.55 -15.52 5.23
C LEU A 108 -8.57 -16.64 5.58
#